data_AF-A0A6N7I8C3-F1
#
_entry.id   AF-A0A6N7I8C3-F1
#
_cell.length_a   1.000
_cell.length_b   1.000
_cell.length_c   1.000
_cell.angle_alpha   90.00
_cell.angle_beta   90.00
_cell.angle_gamma   90.00
#
_symmetry.space_group_name_H-M   'P 1'
#
loop_
_entity.id
_entity.type
_entity.pdbx_description
1 polymer ?
#
loop_
_entity_poly.entity_id
_entity_poly.type
_entity_poly.pdbx_seq_one_letter_code
_entity_poly.pdbx_strand_id
1 'polypeptide(L)'
;MPTESGSRRAYLARLAGALEVQGLAAWMTGRDEAVLLRVINPSSRRSVHVACLPCGEGPWLYLWSRGGQATVEDPAAATRIAEVLS
;
A
#
# COMPACT_ATOMS: atom_id res chain seq x y z
N MET A 1 4.83 -14.79 17.63
CA MET A 1 4.37 -13.47 17.15
C MET A 1 4.87 -13.29 15.73
N PRO A 2 4.04 -12.87 14.76
CA PRO A 2 4.54 -12.52 13.43
C PRO A 2 5.61 -11.43 13.54
N THR A 3 6.68 -11.55 12.77
CA THR A 3 7.71 -10.50 12.70
C THR A 3 7.12 -9.26 12.03
N GLU A 4 7.62 -8.07 12.34
CA GLU A 4 7.16 -6.83 11.70
C GLU A 4 7.26 -6.91 10.17
N SER A 5 8.34 -7.50 9.64
CA SER A 5 8.50 -7.76 8.20
C SER A 5 7.41 -8.69 7.63
N GLY A 6 6.98 -9.70 8.39
CA GLY A 6 5.88 -10.58 8.02
C GLY A 6 4.54 -9.84 7.97
N SER A 7 4.23 -9.05 9.01
CA SER A 7 3.02 -8.23 9.07
C SER A 7 2.99 -7.19 7.95
N ARG A 8 4.10 -6.49 7.71
CA ARG A 8 4.25 -5.50 6.63
C ARG A 8 3.91 -6.11 5.27
N ARG A 9 4.49 -7.26 4.95
CA ARG A 9 4.27 -7.95 3.67
C ARG A 9 2.81 -8.41 3.54
N ALA A 10 2.21 -8.91 4.61
CA ALA A 10 0.80 -9.31 4.62
C ALA A 10 -0.14 -8.12 4.36
N TYR A 11 0.09 -6.99 5.02
CA TYR A 11 -0.70 -5.77 4.80
C TYR A 11 -0.56 -5.25 3.37
N LEU A 12 0.67 -5.13 2.85
CA LEU A 12 0.90 -4.69 1.47
C LEU A 12 0.29 -5.66 0.44
N ALA A 13 0.34 -6.97 0.67
CA ALA A 13 -0.29 -7.96 -0.20
C ALA A 13 -1.82 -7.83 -0.21
N ARG A 14 -2.45 -7.60 0.95
CA ARG A 14 -3.90 -7.34 1.02
C ARG A 14 -4.28 -6.06 0.28
N LEU A 15 -3.49 -4.99 0.45
CA LEU A 15 -3.71 -3.74 -0.26
C LEU A 15 -3.55 -3.91 -1.79
N ALA A 16 -2.54 -4.69 -2.23
CA ALA A 16 -2.33 -4.99 -3.64
C ALA A 16 -3.57 -5.63 -4.28
N GLY A 17 -4.12 -6.68 -3.65
CA GLY A 17 -5.33 -7.33 -4.16
C GLY A 17 -6.54 -6.37 -4.22
N ALA A 18 -6.69 -5.48 -3.24
CA ALA A 18 -7.76 -4.48 -3.27
C ALA A 18 -7.60 -3.45 -4.41
N LEU A 19 -6.35 -3.06 -4.73
CA LEU A 19 -6.05 -2.15 -5.85
C LEU A 19 -6.23 -2.83 -7.21
N GLU A 20 -5.88 -4.11 -7.31
CA GLU A 20 -6.06 -4.92 -8.52
C GLU A 20 -7.54 -5.08 -8.89
N VAL A 21 -8.41 -5.26 -7.89
CA VAL A 21 -9.88 -5.25 -8.10
C VAL A 21 -10.36 -3.92 -8.69
N GLN A 22 -9.66 -2.82 -8.44
CA GLN A 22 -9.95 -1.50 -9.04
C GLN A 22 -9.29 -1.28 -10.40
N GLY A 23 -8.66 -2.31 -10.99
CA GLY A 23 -8.02 -2.25 -12.30
C GLY A 23 -6.61 -1.63 -12.30
N LEU A 24 -6.00 -1.46 -11.12
CA LEU A 24 -4.64 -0.98 -10.99
C LEU A 24 -3.65 -2.15 -11.01
N ALA A 25 -2.44 -1.92 -11.52
CA ALA A 25 -1.36 -2.89 -11.42
C ALA A 25 -0.55 -2.60 -10.14
N ALA A 26 -0.44 -3.58 -9.25
CA ALA A 26 0.26 -3.44 -7.98
C ALA A 26 1.26 -4.58 -7.76
N TRP A 27 2.51 -4.26 -7.40
CA TRP A 27 3.48 -5.30 -7.06
C TRP A 27 4.46 -4.83 -6.00
N MET A 28 4.87 -5.78 -5.17
CA MET A 28 5.86 -5.52 -4.13
C MET A 28 7.26 -5.37 -4.72
N THR A 29 8.01 -4.43 -4.19
CA THR A 29 9.41 -4.12 -4.50
C THR A 29 10.20 -4.05 -3.20
N GLY A 30 11.52 -4.30 -3.26
CA GLY A 30 12.36 -4.35 -2.06
C GLY A 30 12.33 -5.71 -1.34
N ARG A 31 13.06 -5.80 -0.22
CA ARG A 31 13.21 -7.00 0.61
C ARG A 31 13.07 -6.64 2.10
N ASP A 32 12.64 -7.64 2.89
CA ASP A 32 12.53 -7.58 4.34
C ASP A 32 11.82 -6.31 4.86
N GLU A 33 12.54 -5.46 5.59
CA GLU A 33 11.98 -4.26 6.22
C GLU A 33 11.78 -3.09 5.25
N ALA A 34 12.41 -3.15 4.08
CA ALA A 34 12.34 -2.14 3.04
C ALA A 34 11.35 -2.50 1.91
N VAL A 35 10.39 -3.41 2.18
CA VAL A 35 9.36 -3.76 1.19
C VAL A 35 8.39 -2.59 0.99
N LEU A 36 8.17 -2.23 -0.28
CA LEU A 36 7.22 -1.20 -0.72
C LEU A 36 6.28 -1.80 -1.75
N LEU A 37 5.07 -1.27 -1.86
CA LEU A 37 4.15 -1.59 -2.94
C LEU A 37 4.24 -0.51 -4.02
N ARG A 38 4.59 -0.90 -5.24
CA ARG A 38 4.50 0.00 -6.40
C ARG A 38 3.14 -0.20 -7.06
N VAL A 39 2.43 0.90 -7.26
CA VAL A 39 1.08 0.92 -7.84
C VAL A 39 1.09 1.79 -9.09
N ILE A 40 0.52 1.29 -10.18
CA ILE A 40 0.39 2.01 -11.45
C ILE A 40 -1.05 1.93 -11.92
N ASN A 41 -1.56 3.06 -12.40
CA ASN A 41 -2.77 3.08 -13.22
C ASN A 41 -2.36 2.90 -14.70
N PRO A 42 -2.71 1.78 -15.35
CA PRO A 42 -2.34 1.54 -16.75
C PRO A 42 -2.89 2.59 -17.72
N SER A 43 -4.07 3.16 -17.40
CA SER A 43 -4.79 4.11 -18.24
C SER A 43 -4.15 5.51 -18.20
N SER A 44 -3.85 6.02 -17.00
CA SER A 44 -3.25 7.35 -16.84
C SER A 44 -1.71 7.35 -16.88
N ARG A 45 -1.09 6.16 -16.83
CA ARG A 45 0.37 5.94 -16.68
C ARG A 45 0.96 6.56 -15.40
N ARG A 46 0.12 7.02 -14.46
CA ARG A 46 0.55 7.55 -13.16
C ARG A 46 0.93 6.40 -12.24
N SER A 47 1.87 6.66 -11.33
CA SER A 47 2.31 5.68 -10.36
C SER A 47 2.57 6.29 -8.99
N VAL A 48 2.40 5.49 -7.95
CA VAL A 48 2.80 5.80 -6.58
C VAL A 48 3.54 4.63 -5.94
N HIS A 49 4.38 4.93 -4.96
CA HIS A 49 4.91 3.94 -4.03
C HIS A 49 4.14 4.04 -2.73
N VAL A 50 3.82 2.90 -2.13
CA VAL A 50 3.15 2.78 -0.84
C VAL A 50 4.10 2.06 0.12
N ALA A 51 4.43 2.72 1.23
CA ALA A 51 5.10 2.12 2.37
C ALA A 51 4.06 1.64 3.39
N CYS A 52 4.43 0.64 4.19
CA CYS A 52 3.64 0.17 5.31
C CYS A 52 4.53 0.17 6.55
N LEU A 53 4.20 1.02 7.52
CA LEU A 53 5.03 1.27 8.70
C LEU A 53 4.27 0.91 9.98
N PRO A 54 4.94 0.30 10.96
CA PRO A 54 4.38 0.18 12.30
C PRO A 54 4.27 1.57 12.92
N CYS A 55 3.20 1.82 13.66
CA CYS A 55 3.06 3.01 14.49
C CYS A 55 3.13 2.54 15.94
N GLY A 56 4.18 2.89 16.69
CA GLY A 56 4.51 2.39 18.04
C GLY A 56 3.42 1.59 18.76
N GLU A 57 2.45 2.28 19.36
CA GLU A 57 1.29 1.66 20.04
C GLU A 57 -0.01 1.69 19.20
N GLY A 58 0.04 2.27 18.00
CA GLY A 58 -1.10 2.48 17.12
C GLY A 58 -1.23 1.43 16.01
N PRO A 59 -2.30 1.52 15.20
CA PRO A 59 -2.45 0.68 14.01
C PRO A 59 -1.32 0.96 13.02
N TRP A 60 -0.96 -0.05 12.23
CA TRP A 60 -0.03 0.13 11.11
C TRP A 60 -0.60 1.15 10.12
N LEU A 61 0.28 1.85 9.43
CA LEU A 61 -0.09 2.90 8.47
C LEU A 61 0.41 2.57 7.08
N TYR A 62 -0.47 2.75 6.10
CA TYR A 62 -0.08 2.95 4.72
C TYR A 62 0.29 4.41 4.50
N LEU A 63 1.43 4.65 3.86
CA LEU A 63 1.85 5.97 3.39
C LEU A 63 2.13 5.89 1.90
N TRP A 64 1.57 6.77 1.08
CA TRP A 64 1.87 6.77 -0.35
C TRP A 64 2.48 8.08 -0.82
N SER A 65 3.39 7.97 -1.78
CA SER A 65 3.93 9.12 -2.51
C SER A 65 2.75 9.92 -3.07
N ARG A 66 2.82 11.26 -2.99
CA ARG A 66 1.70 12.23 -3.13
C ARG A 66 0.96 12.59 -1.82
N GLY A 67 1.51 12.22 -0.67
CA GLY A 67 1.20 12.85 0.62
C GLY A 67 -0.03 12.30 1.35
N GLY A 68 -0.56 11.16 0.92
CA GLY A 68 -1.69 10.51 1.59
C GLY A 68 -1.26 9.43 2.57
N GLN A 69 -2.12 9.19 3.56
CA GLN A 69 -1.97 8.13 4.55
C GLN A 69 -3.32 7.53 4.92
N ALA A 70 -3.31 6.28 5.39
CA ALA A 70 -4.46 5.60 5.96
C ALA A 70 -3.98 4.52 6.94
N THR A 71 -4.81 4.14 7.90
CA THR A 71 -4.54 2.94 8.70
C THR A 71 -4.68 1.71 7.81
N VAL A 72 -3.99 0.62 8.16
CA VAL A 72 -4.11 -0.61 7.36
C VAL A 72 -5.55 -1.14 7.41
N GLU A 73 -6.28 -0.93 8.50
CA GLU A 73 -7.67 -1.37 8.67
C GLU A 73 -8.68 -0.54 7.86
N ASP A 74 -8.29 0.60 7.29
CA ASP A 74 -9.20 1.47 6.55
C ASP A 74 -9.60 0.85 5.19
N PRO A 75 -10.88 0.48 4.99
CA PRO A 75 -11.33 -0.12 3.74
C PRO A 75 -11.27 0.83 2.55
N ALA A 76 -11.26 2.15 2.79
CA ALA A 76 -11.22 3.16 1.74
C ALA A 76 -9.79 3.49 1.27
N ALA A 77 -8.75 2.90 1.88
CA ALA A 77 -7.36 3.17 1.52
C ALA A 77 -7.06 2.93 0.03
N ALA A 78 -7.54 1.80 -0.52
CA ALA A 78 -7.34 1.47 -1.94
C ALA A 78 -8.02 2.50 -2.87
N THR A 79 -9.25 2.91 -2.54
CA THR A 79 -10.00 3.91 -3.31
C THR A 79 -9.29 5.26 -3.32
N ARG A 80 -8.80 5.74 -2.17
CA ARG A 80 -8.06 7.01 -2.12
C ARG A 80 -6.75 6.95 -2.91
N ILE A 81 -6.07 5.80 -2.93
CA ILE A 81 -4.88 5.59 -3.77
C ILE A 81 -5.26 5.61 -5.26
N ALA A 82 -6.39 5.00 -5.63
CA ALA A 82 -6.87 5.04 -7.01
C ALA A 82 -7.22 6.47 -7.46
N GLU A 83 -7.89 7.25 -6.60
CA GLU A 83 -8.25 8.65 -6.88
C GLU A 83 -7.02 9.53 -7.16
N VAL A 84 -5.91 9.34 -6.44
CA VAL A 84 -4.67 10.09 -6.72
C VAL A 84 -3.97 9.62 -8.00
N LEU A 85 -4.37 8.47 -8.57
CA LEU A 85 -3.83 7.93 -9.81
C LEU A 85 -4.75 8.13 -11.01
N SER A 86 -5.98 8.60 -10.82
CA SER A 86 -6.90 9.00 -11.88
C SER A 86 -6.37 10.18 -12.71
#